data_AF-A0A812XQV2-F1
#
_entry.id   AF-A0A812XQV2-F1
#
_cell.length_a   1.000
_cell.length_b   1.000
_cell.length_c   1.000
_cell.angle_alpha   90.00
_cell.angle_beta   90.00
_cell.angle_gamma   90.00
#
_symmetry.space_group_name_H-M   'P 1'
#
loop_
_entity.id
_entity.type
_entity.pdbx_description
1 polymer ?
#
loop_
_entity_poly.entity_id
_entity_poly.type
_entity_poly.pdbx_seq_one_letter_code
_entity_poly.pdbx_strand_id
1 'polypeptide(L)'
;MMLASLVFLTLFTGLEAEGLREAPGAGKNATSALNATAATHPQEGAAATAAGQGMCTKADETLMTAFGSGSGQNSFPRILSDCGKKSFNIFTGFRNNDFLRCLVDNTQLARSCASCFSISAQYGASNCKWSCFWGSWCGKGCLNCVAVKNAEVQACAGSNIAIPSTSSC
;
A
#
# COMPACT_ATOMS: atom_id res chain seq x y z
N MET A 1 -60.40 -32.78 7.26
CA MET A 1 -59.85 -33.54 6.11
C MET A 1 -58.49 -32.92 5.81
N MET A 2 -57.42 -33.48 6.37
CA MET A 2 -56.58 -34.52 5.74
C MET A 2 -55.78 -33.90 4.56
N LEU A 3 -54.44 -33.92 4.48
CA LEU A 3 -53.41 -34.72 5.12
C LEU A 3 -52.04 -34.04 4.95
N ALA A 4 -51.17 -34.26 5.92
CA ALA A 4 -49.73 -34.12 5.80
C ALA A 4 -49.12 -35.31 5.00
N SER A 5 -47.83 -35.19 4.68
CA SER A 5 -46.81 -36.26 4.72
C SER A 5 -46.22 -36.83 3.42
N LEU A 6 -44.87 -36.77 3.41
CA LEU A 6 -43.88 -37.74 2.88
C LEU A 6 -43.72 -37.75 1.35
N VAL A 7 -42.51 -37.63 0.79
CA VAL A 7 -41.43 -38.64 0.72
C VAL A 7 -40.17 -37.88 0.23
N PHE A 8 -39.13 -37.63 1.04
CA PHE A 8 -37.96 -38.49 1.31
C PHE A 8 -37.33 -39.17 0.08
N LEU A 9 -36.04 -38.85 -0.14
CA LEU A 9 -34.99 -39.73 -0.66
C LEU A 9 -34.63 -39.71 -2.17
N THR A 10 -33.31 -39.60 -2.38
CA THR A 10 -32.47 -39.88 -3.57
C THR A 10 -32.34 -38.71 -4.56
N LEU A 11 -31.16 -38.15 -4.91
CA LEU A 11 -29.77 -38.64 -5.06
C LEU A 11 -28.83 -37.41 -4.91
N PHE A 12 -27.81 -37.33 -4.05
CA PHE A 12 -26.49 -37.96 -4.10
C PHE A 12 -25.86 -38.16 -5.49
N THR A 13 -25.14 -37.14 -5.96
CA THR A 13 -23.80 -37.24 -6.61
C THR A 13 -23.02 -35.97 -6.20
N GLY A 14 -22.04 -36.07 -5.32
CA GLY A 14 -20.63 -36.26 -5.69
C GLY A 14 -20.01 -34.91 -6.05
N LEU A 15 -19.33 -34.20 -5.15
CA LEU A 15 -17.92 -34.41 -4.77
C LEU A 15 -17.01 -34.47 -6.01
N GLU A 16 -16.38 -33.36 -6.36
CA GLU A 16 -14.96 -33.33 -6.69
C GLU A 16 -14.33 -32.08 -6.06
N ALA A 17 -13.46 -32.35 -5.10
CA ALA A 17 -12.58 -31.40 -4.44
C ALA A 17 -11.18 -31.62 -5.02
N GLU A 18 -10.65 -30.65 -5.75
CA GLU A 18 -9.24 -30.58 -6.16
C GLU A 18 -8.89 -29.09 -6.35
N GLY A 19 -7.91 -28.46 -5.73
CA GLY A 19 -6.97 -28.88 -4.71
C GLY A 19 -6.39 -27.63 -4.04
N LEU A 20 -6.09 -27.77 -2.76
CA LEU A 20 -5.28 -26.84 -1.98
C LEU A 20 -3.84 -26.87 -2.52
N ARG A 21 -3.30 -25.74 -2.96
CA ARG A 21 -1.85 -25.56 -3.10
C ARG A 21 -1.29 -25.16 -1.75
N GLU A 22 -0.56 -26.09 -1.15
CA GLU A 22 0.23 -25.91 0.06
C GLU A 22 1.42 -24.98 -0.21
N ALA A 23 1.63 -24.02 0.71
CA ALA A 23 2.85 -23.25 0.80
C ALA A 23 3.78 -23.93 1.83
N PRO A 24 5.08 -24.13 1.52
CA PRO A 24 6.01 -24.74 2.45
C PRO A 24 6.33 -23.79 3.61
N GLY A 25 6.03 -24.27 4.82
CA GLY A 25 6.53 -23.71 6.07
C GLY A 25 8.00 -24.03 6.28
N ALA A 26 8.76 -23.00 6.63
CA ALA A 26 10.07 -23.07 7.27
C ALA A 26 10.11 -21.89 8.24
N GLY A 27 10.51 -21.97 9.50
CA GLY A 27 10.96 -23.04 10.36
C GLY A 27 11.28 -22.34 11.67
N LYS A 28 10.63 -22.71 12.76
CA LYS A 28 10.94 -22.15 14.09
C LYS A 28 12.17 -22.90 14.60
N ASN A 29 13.31 -22.23 14.71
CA ASN A 29 14.36 -22.66 15.64
C ASN A 29 14.80 -21.46 16.46
N ALA A 30 14.34 -21.46 17.71
CA ALA A 30 14.88 -20.64 18.77
C ALA A 30 15.98 -21.45 19.45
N THR A 31 17.23 -21.02 19.32
CA THR A 31 18.24 -21.26 20.35
C THR A 31 18.91 -19.94 20.69
N SER A 32 18.93 -19.71 22.00
CA SER A 32 19.34 -18.50 22.70
C SER A 32 20.85 -18.37 22.74
N ALA A 33 21.36 -17.19 22.42
CA ALA A 33 22.64 -16.70 22.95
C ALA A 33 22.53 -15.18 23.12
N LEU A 34 22.09 -14.77 24.30
CA LEU A 34 22.30 -13.42 24.81
C LEU A 34 23.81 -13.22 24.97
N ASN A 35 24.40 -12.34 24.16
CA ASN A 35 25.63 -11.67 24.57
C ASN A 35 25.46 -10.17 24.31
N ALA A 36 25.05 -9.46 25.36
CA ALA A 36 25.01 -8.02 25.39
C ALA A 36 26.46 -7.49 25.33
N THR A 37 26.82 -6.87 24.22
CA THR A 37 27.92 -5.91 24.21
C THR A 37 27.45 -4.65 23.48
N ALA A 38 27.58 -3.55 24.21
CA ALA A 38 27.09 -2.24 23.85
C ALA A 38 27.79 -1.66 22.60
N ALA A 39 27.02 -0.85 21.87
CA ALA A 39 27.43 0.34 21.13
C ALA A 39 28.81 0.35 20.46
N THR A 40 28.84 0.23 19.13
CA THR A 40 29.61 1.14 18.27
C THR A 40 28.97 1.18 16.89
N HIS A 41 28.48 2.35 16.46
CA HIS A 41 28.30 2.65 15.04
C HIS A 41 29.68 2.89 14.43
N PRO A 42 30.01 2.28 13.28
CA PRO A 42 30.83 2.95 12.30
C PRO A 42 30.01 3.15 11.03
N GLN A 43 29.81 4.41 10.66
CA GLN A 43 29.53 4.76 9.28
C GLN A 43 30.81 4.64 8.45
N GLU A 44 30.58 4.31 7.18
CA GLU A 44 31.34 4.72 5.99
C GLU A 44 32.31 3.71 5.37
N GLY A 45 32.01 3.36 4.10
CA GLY A 45 33.02 2.88 3.15
C GLY A 45 32.65 1.64 2.33
N ALA A 46 31.78 1.76 1.32
CA ALA A 46 31.90 1.01 0.05
C ALA A 46 30.93 1.52 -1.05
N ALA A 47 31.50 2.22 -2.04
CA ALA A 47 31.05 2.34 -3.44
C ALA A 47 29.63 2.86 -3.74
N ALA A 48 29.46 4.18 -3.66
CA ALA A 48 28.43 4.89 -4.41
C ALA A 48 28.90 5.15 -5.84
N THR A 49 28.55 4.27 -6.78
CA THR A 49 28.15 4.64 -8.16
C THR A 49 27.25 3.54 -8.71
N ALA A 50 26.00 3.60 -8.27
CA ALA A 50 24.85 3.36 -9.13
C ALA A 50 23.81 4.41 -8.74
N ALA A 51 23.83 5.57 -9.39
CA ALA A 51 22.62 6.36 -9.52
C ALA A 51 21.67 5.52 -10.39
N GLY A 52 20.94 4.60 -9.77
CA GLY A 52 20.38 3.47 -10.47
C GLY A 52 19.18 2.91 -9.73
N GLN A 53 18.01 3.34 -10.19
CA GLN A 53 16.67 2.85 -9.83
C GLN A 53 16.21 3.34 -8.46
N GLY A 54 15.04 3.98 -8.41
CA GLY A 54 14.48 4.55 -7.17
C GLY A 54 14.13 3.48 -6.13
N MET A 55 13.40 3.86 -5.08
CA MET A 55 13.08 2.96 -3.97
C MET A 55 12.05 1.87 -4.30
N CYS A 56 11.39 1.96 -5.45
CA CYS A 56 10.45 0.95 -5.93
C CYS A 56 11.11 0.01 -6.95
N THR A 57 10.75 -1.26 -6.84
CA THR A 57 11.17 -2.32 -7.76
C THR A 57 10.09 -2.58 -8.82
N LYS A 58 10.40 -3.42 -9.82
CA LYS A 58 9.37 -3.88 -10.78
C LYS A 58 8.27 -4.71 -10.13
N ALA A 59 8.57 -5.42 -9.04
CA ALA A 59 7.56 -6.15 -8.26
C ALA A 59 6.57 -5.19 -7.59
N ASP A 60 7.06 -4.08 -7.03
CA ASP A 60 6.23 -3.00 -6.50
C ASP A 60 5.33 -2.40 -7.59
N GLU A 61 5.89 -2.17 -8.79
CA GLU A 61 5.11 -1.69 -9.94
C GLU A 61 3.97 -2.66 -10.30
N THR A 62 4.22 -3.97 -10.31
CA THR A 62 3.17 -4.97 -10.55
C THR A 62 2.06 -4.89 -9.50
N LEU A 63 2.40 -4.72 -8.22
CA LEU A 63 1.42 -4.54 -7.16
C LEU A 63 0.59 -3.26 -7.37
N MET A 64 1.24 -2.12 -7.64
CA MET A 64 0.53 -0.85 -7.87
C MET A 64 -0.40 -0.93 -9.08
N THR A 65 0.10 -1.45 -10.20
CA THR A 65 -0.66 -1.56 -11.45
C THR A 65 -1.84 -2.53 -11.33
N ALA A 66 -1.77 -3.55 -10.47
CA ALA A 66 -2.88 -4.45 -10.19
C ALA A 66 -4.09 -3.75 -9.55
N PHE A 67 -3.88 -2.71 -8.73
CA PHE A 67 -4.96 -1.87 -8.22
C PHE A 67 -5.49 -0.89 -9.27
N GLY A 68 -4.64 -0.51 -10.22
CA GLY A 68 -5.02 0.34 -11.34
C GLY A 68 -5.10 1.83 -11.01
N SER A 69 -5.36 2.60 -12.07
CA SER A 69 -5.42 4.07 -12.06
C SER A 69 -6.85 4.58 -11.88
N GLY A 70 -7.00 5.92 -11.87
CA GLY A 70 -8.28 6.60 -11.81
C GLY A 70 -8.74 6.88 -10.37
N SER A 71 -10.06 7.00 -10.21
CA SER A 71 -10.70 7.35 -8.93
C SER A 71 -11.68 6.30 -8.40
N GLY A 72 -11.58 5.08 -8.90
CA GLY A 72 -12.40 3.95 -8.45
C GLY A 72 -12.07 3.51 -7.01
N GLN A 73 -13.00 2.82 -6.36
CA GLN A 73 -12.91 2.39 -4.96
C GLN A 73 -11.68 1.51 -4.66
N ASN A 74 -11.22 0.73 -5.63
CA ASN A 74 -10.07 -0.19 -5.47
C ASN A 74 -8.82 0.30 -6.22
N SER A 75 -8.82 1.56 -6.69
CA SER A 75 -7.68 2.14 -7.39
C SER A 75 -6.52 2.41 -6.44
N PHE A 76 -5.29 2.33 -6.93
CA PHE A 76 -4.11 2.66 -6.14
C PHE A 76 -4.19 4.10 -5.56
N PRO A 77 -4.53 5.14 -6.36
CA PRO A 77 -4.79 6.49 -5.85
C PRO A 77 -5.77 6.58 -4.69
N ARG A 78 -6.82 5.75 -4.71
CA ARG A 78 -7.80 5.71 -3.63
C ARG A 78 -7.19 5.18 -2.34
N ILE A 79 -6.42 4.10 -2.42
CA ILE A 79 -5.73 3.54 -1.25
C ILE A 79 -4.78 4.59 -0.63
N LEU A 80 -4.02 5.32 -1.46
CA LEU A 80 -3.19 6.43 -0.97
C LEU A 80 -4.00 7.49 -0.23
N SER A 81 -5.12 7.91 -0.82
CA SER A 81 -6.00 8.93 -0.24
C SER A 81 -6.58 8.47 1.11
N ASP A 82 -7.10 7.24 1.17
CA ASP A 82 -7.69 6.68 2.39
C ASP A 82 -6.63 6.51 3.50
N CYS A 83 -5.45 6.00 3.16
CA CYS A 83 -4.33 5.93 4.09
C CYS A 83 -3.84 7.31 4.53
N GLY A 84 -3.80 8.29 3.63
CA GLY A 84 -3.46 9.67 3.93
C GLY A 84 -4.42 10.28 4.94
N LYS A 85 -5.73 10.12 4.72
CA LYS A 85 -6.79 10.59 5.61
C LYS A 85 -6.73 9.90 6.98
N LYS A 86 -6.53 8.58 7.02
CA LYS A 86 -6.42 7.81 8.28
C LYS A 86 -5.21 8.23 9.12
N SER A 87 -4.16 8.69 8.45
CA SER A 87 -2.89 9.07 9.07
C SER A 87 -2.84 10.54 9.46
N PHE A 88 -3.86 11.32 9.09
CA PHE A 88 -3.94 12.74 9.39
C PHE A 88 -4.85 13.02 10.60
N ASN A 89 -4.38 13.91 11.47
CA ASN A 89 -5.18 14.48 12.55
C ASN A 89 -5.04 16.01 12.52
N ILE A 90 -6.15 16.71 12.75
CA ILE A 90 -6.18 18.18 12.70
C ILE A 90 -5.29 18.85 13.75
N PHE A 91 -5.10 18.24 14.91
CA PHE A 91 -4.31 18.79 16.02
C PHE A 91 -2.86 18.28 16.03
N THR A 92 -2.63 17.01 15.67
CA THR A 92 -1.30 16.40 15.72
C THR A 92 -0.61 16.29 14.36
N GLY A 93 -1.28 16.73 13.29
CA GLY A 93 -0.74 16.69 11.93
C GLY A 93 -0.71 15.30 11.29
N PHE A 94 0.17 15.15 10.30
CA PHE A 94 0.33 13.93 9.51
C PHE A 94 1.29 12.94 10.18
N ARG A 95 0.83 11.72 10.41
CA ARG A 95 1.62 10.64 11.03
C ARG A 95 2.18 9.71 9.96
N ASN A 96 3.43 9.96 9.56
CA ASN A 96 4.06 9.21 8.48
C ASN A 96 4.07 7.68 8.70
N ASN A 97 4.40 7.23 9.92
CA ASN A 97 4.43 5.80 10.23
C ASN A 97 3.06 5.10 10.08
N ASP A 98 1.96 5.82 10.34
CA ASP A 98 0.61 5.27 10.14
C ASP A 98 0.26 5.19 8.67
N PHE A 99 0.72 6.17 7.87
CA PHE A 99 0.54 6.16 6.42
C PHE A 99 1.28 4.98 5.79
N LEU A 100 2.56 4.80 6.14
CA LEU A 100 3.36 3.70 5.61
C LEU A 100 2.79 2.35 6.01
N ARG A 101 2.36 2.19 7.27
CA ARG A 101 1.73 0.96 7.74
C ARG A 101 0.45 0.66 6.96
N CYS A 102 -0.44 1.64 6.86
CA CYS A 102 -1.68 1.50 6.10
C CYS A 102 -1.40 1.12 4.64
N LEU A 103 -0.46 1.80 3.98
CA LEU A 103 -0.16 1.56 2.58
C LEU A 103 0.41 0.15 2.38
N VAL A 104 1.40 -0.25 3.18
CA VAL A 104 2.00 -1.60 3.13
C VAL A 104 0.95 -2.67 3.40
N ASP A 105 0.10 -2.50 4.42
CA ASP A 105 -0.94 -3.48 4.76
C ASP A 105 -1.93 -3.69 3.59
N ASN A 106 -2.33 -2.61 2.90
CA ASN A 106 -3.31 -2.67 1.82
C ASN A 106 -2.73 -3.07 0.46
N THR A 107 -1.43 -2.89 0.23
CA THR A 107 -0.81 -3.04 -1.10
C THR A 107 0.31 -4.06 -1.17
N GLN A 108 0.84 -4.49 -0.02
CA GLN A 108 2.00 -5.37 0.10
C GLN A 108 3.29 -4.80 -0.52
N LEU A 109 3.34 -3.49 -0.77
CA LEU A 109 4.54 -2.81 -1.25
C LEU A 109 5.69 -2.94 -0.26
N ALA A 110 6.91 -2.95 -0.80
CA ALA A 110 8.10 -2.75 0.03
C ALA A 110 7.98 -1.43 0.78
N ARG A 111 8.32 -1.42 2.07
CA ARG A 111 8.23 -0.22 2.91
C ARG A 111 9.06 0.95 2.35
N SER A 112 10.20 0.66 1.71
CA SER A 112 11.01 1.65 1.00
C SER A 112 10.24 2.31 -0.14
N CYS A 113 9.57 1.52 -1.01
CA CYS A 113 8.73 2.04 -2.08
C CYS A 113 7.54 2.84 -1.55
N ALA A 114 6.85 2.30 -0.53
CA ALA A 114 5.74 2.99 0.14
C ALA A 114 6.14 4.38 0.67
N SER A 115 7.40 4.56 1.07
CA SER A 115 7.91 5.84 1.59
C SER A 115 7.91 6.97 0.57
N CYS A 116 8.05 6.67 -0.72
CA CYS A 116 7.98 7.69 -1.77
C CYS A 116 6.62 8.37 -1.85
N PHE A 117 5.55 7.62 -1.56
CA PHE A 117 4.19 8.15 -1.60
C PHE A 117 3.85 9.04 -0.40
N SER A 118 4.65 8.96 0.67
CA SER A 118 4.48 9.85 1.82
C SER A 118 4.79 11.31 1.49
N ILE A 119 5.61 11.56 0.46
CA ILE A 119 5.97 12.92 0.00
C ILE A 119 4.71 13.70 -0.38
N SER A 120 3.88 13.14 -1.26
CA SER A 120 2.63 13.77 -1.67
C SER A 120 1.57 13.73 -0.56
N ALA A 121 1.49 12.64 0.22
CA ALA A 121 0.52 12.53 1.31
C ALA A 121 0.76 13.57 2.42
N GLN A 122 2.02 13.75 2.85
CA GLN A 122 2.40 14.76 3.83
C GLN A 122 2.19 16.18 3.28
N TYR A 123 2.58 16.42 2.02
CA TYR A 123 2.34 17.72 1.39
C TYR A 123 0.84 18.03 1.31
N GLY A 124 0.01 17.06 0.91
CA GLY A 124 -1.43 17.22 0.83
C GLY A 124 -2.07 17.52 2.19
N ALA A 125 -1.59 16.85 3.25
CA ALA A 125 -2.04 17.10 4.61
C ALA A 125 -1.68 18.49 5.14
N SER A 126 -0.49 19.01 4.80
CA SER A 126 -0.01 20.30 5.29
C SER A 126 -0.44 21.50 4.44
N ASN A 127 -0.53 21.34 3.12
CA ASN A 127 -0.73 22.45 2.18
C ASN A 127 -2.08 22.41 1.45
N CYS A 128 -2.65 21.21 1.27
CA CYS A 128 -3.85 21.00 0.47
C CYS A 128 -5.07 20.58 1.31
N LYS A 129 -5.00 20.70 2.64
CA LYS A 129 -6.00 20.20 3.58
C LYS A 129 -7.42 20.62 3.20
N TRP A 130 -7.63 21.90 2.88
CA TRP A 130 -8.95 22.42 2.48
C TRP A 130 -9.45 21.80 1.17
N SER A 131 -8.58 21.65 0.19
CA SER A 131 -8.95 21.08 -1.10
C SER A 131 -9.16 19.56 -1.04
N CYS A 132 -8.37 18.85 -0.25
CA CYS A 132 -8.32 17.38 -0.24
C CYS A 132 -9.12 16.72 0.88
N PHE A 133 -9.09 17.29 2.10
CA PHE A 133 -9.78 16.71 3.27
C PHE A 133 -11.20 17.24 3.39
N TRP A 134 -11.38 18.56 3.19
CA TRP A 134 -12.67 19.22 3.26
C TRP A 134 -13.39 19.27 1.91
N GLY A 135 -12.65 19.12 0.81
CA GLY A 135 -13.19 18.91 -0.53
C GLY A 135 -13.22 17.42 -0.91
N SER A 136 -13.07 17.16 -2.21
CA SER A 136 -12.89 15.81 -2.73
C SER A 136 -11.42 15.53 -2.99
N TRP A 137 -10.95 14.37 -2.51
CA TRP A 137 -9.59 13.89 -2.74
C TRP A 137 -9.24 13.73 -4.23
N CYS A 138 -10.25 13.41 -5.05
CA CYS A 138 -10.12 13.29 -6.50
C CYS A 138 -10.63 14.54 -7.24
N GLY A 139 -11.06 15.58 -6.52
CA GLY A 139 -11.49 16.83 -7.13
C GLY A 139 -10.31 17.61 -7.69
N LYS A 140 -10.55 18.37 -8.77
CA LYS A 140 -9.52 19.20 -9.43
C LYS A 140 -8.71 20.07 -8.46
N GLY A 141 -9.36 20.67 -7.45
CA GLY A 141 -8.68 21.50 -6.46
C GLY A 141 -7.62 20.73 -5.66
N CYS A 142 -7.93 19.51 -5.22
CA CYS A 142 -6.97 18.66 -4.52
C CYS A 142 -5.85 18.22 -5.47
N LEU A 143 -6.21 17.68 -6.63
CA LEU A 143 -5.25 17.14 -7.61
C LEU A 143 -4.26 18.20 -8.08
N ASN A 144 -4.73 19.41 -8.37
CA ASN A 144 -3.86 20.53 -8.76
C ASN A 144 -2.91 20.93 -7.62
N CYS A 145 -3.39 20.92 -6.37
CA CYS A 145 -2.58 21.29 -5.24
C CYS A 145 -1.44 20.29 -5.01
N VAL A 146 -1.71 18.99 -5.07
CA VAL A 146 -0.69 17.95 -4.84
C VAL A 146 0.21 17.70 -6.06
N ALA A 147 -0.20 18.12 -7.26
CA ALA A 147 0.53 17.87 -8.51
C ALA A 147 1.99 18.33 -8.48
N VAL A 148 2.30 19.39 -7.70
CA VAL A 148 3.66 19.91 -7.53
C VAL A 148 4.64 18.87 -6.94
N LYS A 149 4.12 17.80 -6.31
CA LYS A 149 4.92 16.70 -5.74
C LYS A 149 5.00 15.47 -6.64
N ASN A 150 4.29 15.41 -7.77
CA ASN A 150 4.27 14.23 -8.62
C ASN A 150 5.67 13.88 -9.17
N ALA A 151 6.44 14.88 -9.60
CA ALA A 151 7.80 14.65 -10.11
C ALA A 151 8.75 14.13 -9.00
N GLU A 152 8.60 14.63 -7.78
CA GLU A 152 9.40 14.19 -6.63
C GLU A 152 9.05 12.76 -6.21
N VAL A 153 7.76 12.41 -6.19
CA VAL A 153 7.29 11.03 -5.97
C VAL A 153 7.84 10.09 -7.04
N GLN A 154 7.76 10.48 -8.32
CA GLN A 154 8.26 9.67 -9.44
C GLN A 154 9.77 9.47 -9.37
N ALA A 155 10.53 10.52 -9.03
CA ALA A 155 11.98 10.42 -8.86
C ALA A 155 12.34 9.50 -7.69
N CYS A 156 11.62 9.60 -6.57
CA CYS A 156 11.81 8.72 -5.43
C CYS A 156 11.50 7.26 -5.78
N ALA A 157 10.37 6.99 -6.44
CA ALA A 157 9.96 5.63 -6.81
C ALA A 157 10.93 5.03 -7.84
N GLY A 158 11.38 5.84 -8.80
CA GLY A 158 12.24 5.45 -9.90
C GLY A 158 11.63 5.87 -11.23
N SER A 159 12.41 6.50 -12.11
CA SER A 159 11.92 7.03 -13.39
C SER A 159 11.38 5.95 -14.35
N ASN A 160 11.77 4.69 -14.15
CA ASN A 160 11.30 3.54 -14.93
C ASN A 160 10.10 2.81 -14.30
N ILE A 161 9.54 3.31 -13.20
CA ILE A 161 8.42 2.72 -12.48
C ILE A 161 7.12 3.39 -12.92
N ALA A 162 6.17 2.63 -13.46
CA ALA A 162 4.85 3.14 -13.78
C ALA A 162 4.00 3.32 -12.51
N ILE A 163 3.77 4.57 -12.10
CA ILE A 163 2.88 4.90 -10.98
C ILE A 163 1.45 5.11 -11.50
N PRO A 164 0.44 4.40 -11.00
CA PRO A 164 -0.95 4.63 -11.39
C PRO A 164 -1.41 6.05 -11.06
N SER A 165 -1.85 6.79 -12.07
CA SER A 165 -2.31 8.17 -11.93
C SER A 165 -3.75 8.27 -11.45
N THR A 166 -4.09 9.32 -10.71
CA THR A 166 -5.47 9.67 -10.36
C THR A 166 -6.17 10.39 -11.53
N SER A 167 -7.47 10.14 -11.72
CA SER A 167 -8.32 10.94 -12.62
C SER A 167 -9.25 11.84 -11.81
N SER A 168 -9.69 12.97 -12.36
CA SER A 168 -10.70 13.76 -11.66
C SER A 168 -11.99 12.96 -11.48
N CYS A 169 -12.56 13.05 -10.28
CA CYS A 169 -14.00 12.96 -10.08
C CYS A 169 -14.60 14.39 -10.12
#